data_AF-A0A812QBS1-F1
#
_entry.id   AF-A0A812QBS1-F1
#
_cell.length_a   1.000
_cell.length_b   1.000
_cell.length_c   1.000
_cell.angle_alpha   90.00
_cell.angle_beta   90.00
_cell.angle_gamma   90.00
#
_symmetry.space_group_name_H-M   'P 1'
#
loop_
_entity.id
_entity.type
_entity.pdbx_description
1 polymer ?
#
loop_
_entity_poly.entity_id
_entity_poly.type
_entity_poly.pdbx_seq_one_letter_code
_entity_poly.pdbx_strand_id
1 'polypeptide(L)'
;MPMPPAGASAQALAQYAANLQAMAHQFSQMASVAASQEMANSELGPLGGVGMGMSINPWLLPGQGAVPVSTGDHLDARRPEDGQLNGHKTESAMEPAVVLPESKWVTVMLRNLPNDYSRDDVVDLLNSQGFLSRFDFVYLPIDFKNSVGLGYAFINMVSHEDALQVKEKLSGFKEWKVASQKVCEVAWGNPEQQGLESHISRYRNSPVMHNSVPEEFKPLLFANGVKVPFPEPTKAPRRPRMKKHARIGCRSPEASEEEDER
;
A
#
# COMPACT_ATOMS: atom_id res chain seq x y z
N MET A 1 -4.32 -18.41 16.42
CA MET A 1 -4.08 -19.87 16.53
C MET A 1 -4.86 -20.53 15.41
N PRO A 2 -4.21 -21.08 14.36
CA PRO A 2 -4.93 -21.78 13.30
C PRO A 2 -5.52 -23.08 13.85
N MET A 3 -6.83 -23.27 13.62
CA MET A 3 -7.56 -24.45 14.09
C MET A 3 -7.29 -25.63 13.16
N PRO A 4 -7.14 -26.86 13.70
CA PRO A 4 -6.88 -28.04 12.88
C PRO A 4 -8.11 -28.41 12.02
N PRO A 5 -7.89 -29.00 10.83
CA PRO A 5 -8.97 -29.46 9.96
C PRO A 5 -9.76 -30.60 10.62
N ALA A 6 -11.09 -30.49 10.62
CA ALA A 6 -11.98 -31.48 11.21
C ALA A 6 -11.89 -32.83 10.46
N GLY A 7 -11.65 -33.91 11.20
CA GLY A 7 -11.55 -35.28 10.65
C GLY A 7 -10.13 -35.79 10.36
N ALA A 8 -9.08 -35.03 10.71
CA ALA A 8 -7.70 -35.46 10.52
C ALA A 8 -7.32 -36.61 11.48
N SER A 9 -6.61 -37.62 10.95
CA SER A 9 -6.08 -38.73 11.76
C SER A 9 -5.09 -38.23 12.83
N ALA A 10 -4.93 -38.99 13.92
CA ALA A 10 -4.00 -38.61 15.01
C ALA A 10 -2.56 -38.37 14.50
N GLN A 11 -2.14 -39.08 13.46
CA GLN A 11 -0.85 -38.89 12.81
C GLN A 11 -0.76 -37.56 12.04
N ALA A 12 -1.84 -37.15 11.35
CA ALA A 12 -1.88 -35.88 10.63
C ALA A 12 -1.88 -34.68 11.59
N LEU A 13 -2.53 -34.80 12.75
CA LEU A 13 -2.49 -33.78 13.80
C LEU A 13 -1.10 -33.66 14.43
N ALA A 14 -0.41 -34.78 14.67
CA ALA A 14 0.96 -34.79 15.18
C ALA A 14 1.93 -34.15 14.18
N GLN A 15 1.80 -34.47 12.89
CA GLN A 15 2.61 -33.88 11.83
C GLN A 15 2.35 -32.37 11.70
N TYR A 16 1.09 -31.94 11.80
CA TYR A 16 0.70 -30.53 11.77
C TYR A 16 1.33 -29.74 12.93
N ALA A 17 1.26 -30.29 14.15
CA ALA A 17 1.88 -29.68 15.32
C ALA A 17 3.41 -29.61 15.19
N ALA A 18 4.05 -30.69 14.72
CA ALA A 18 5.50 -30.72 14.48
C ALA A 18 5.93 -29.69 13.43
N ASN A 19 5.17 -29.55 12.34
CA ASN A 19 5.45 -28.57 11.29
C ASN A 19 5.31 -27.13 11.82
N LEU A 20 4.28 -26.84 12.62
CA LEU A 20 4.11 -25.52 13.24
C LEU A 20 5.26 -25.19 14.21
N GLN A 21 5.73 -26.18 14.96
CA GLN A 21 6.82 -26.00 15.91
C GLN A 21 8.17 -25.81 15.21
N ALA A 22 8.40 -26.51 14.10
CA ALA A 22 9.56 -26.31 13.23
C ALA A 22 9.58 -24.90 12.61
N MET A 23 8.43 -24.42 12.12
CA MET A 23 8.29 -23.06 11.60
C MET A 23 8.57 -22.02 12.69
N ALA A 24 8.02 -22.17 13.89
CA ALA A 24 8.27 -21.26 15.00
C ALA A 24 9.77 -21.20 15.39
N HIS A 25 10.45 -22.36 15.40
CA HIS A 25 11.87 -22.44 15.70
C HIS A 25 12.73 -21.78 14.61
N GLN A 26 12.39 -21.94 13.33
CA GLN A 26 13.06 -21.25 12.22
C GLN A 26 12.90 -19.73 12.32
N PHE A 27 11.71 -19.23 12.64
CA PHE A 27 11.48 -17.80 12.87
C PHE A 27 12.31 -17.26 14.03
N SER A 28 12.41 -18.01 15.14
CA SER A 28 13.24 -17.63 16.29
C SER A 28 14.74 -17.57 15.95
N GLN A 29 15.25 -18.52 15.15
CA GLN A 29 16.66 -18.53 14.75
C GLN A 29 17.00 -17.35 13.82
N MET A 30 16.13 -17.06 12.84
CA MET A 30 16.32 -15.90 11.94
C MET A 30 16.29 -14.57 12.71
N ALA A 31 15.43 -14.44 13.73
CA ALA A 31 15.42 -13.26 14.59
C ALA A 31 16.73 -13.05 15.35
N SER A 32 17.38 -14.13 15.81
CA SER A 32 18.65 -14.07 16.56
C SER A 32 19.85 -13.69 15.69
N VAL A 33 19.87 -14.12 14.42
CA VAL A 33 20.93 -13.77 13.45
C VAL A 33 20.82 -12.31 13.04
N ALA A 34 19.59 -11.80 12.83
CA ALA A 34 19.37 -10.38 12.53
C ALA A 34 19.78 -9.45 13.69
N ALA A 35 19.51 -9.84 14.94
CA ALA A 35 19.93 -9.08 16.12
C ALA A 35 21.45 -9.07 16.33
N SER A 36 22.15 -10.15 15.91
CA SER A 36 23.61 -10.24 16.00
C SER A 36 24.32 -9.37 14.95
N GLN A 37 23.68 -9.14 13.80
CA GLN A 37 24.19 -8.25 12.75
C GLN A 37 24.11 -6.77 13.14
N GLU A 38 23.14 -6.38 13.98
CA GLU A 38 22.95 -4.99 14.45
C GLU A 38 23.99 -4.55 15.50
N MET A 39 24.55 -5.46 16.30
CA MET A 39 25.59 -5.12 17.29
C MET A 39 26.97 -4.81 16.67
N ALA A 40 27.16 -5.08 15.38
CA ALA A 40 28.40 -4.76 14.67
C ALA A 40 28.42 -3.35 14.04
N ASN A 41 27.27 -2.66 13.98
CA ASN A 41 27.13 -1.36 13.30
C ASN A 41 26.97 -0.16 14.25
N SER A 42 27.11 -0.34 15.56
CA SER A 42 26.92 0.71 16.57
C SER A 42 28.23 1.18 17.20
N GLU A 43 29.15 1.72 16.40
CA GLU A 43 30.15 2.69 16.87
C GLU A 43 30.20 3.84 15.87
N LEU A 44 29.57 4.97 16.24
CA LEU A 44 29.98 6.37 16.00
C LEU A 44 28.79 7.30 16.33
N GLY A 45 29.03 8.22 17.27
CA GLY A 45 28.02 9.07 17.92
C GLY A 45 27.54 10.30 17.12
N PRO A 46 26.75 11.20 17.77
CA PRO A 46 25.75 12.04 17.09
C PRO A 46 26.17 13.50 16.92
N LEU A 47 25.70 14.19 15.87
CA LEU A 47 25.59 15.66 15.83
C LEU A 47 24.43 16.14 14.95
N GLY A 48 23.67 17.11 15.51
CA GLY A 48 23.16 18.27 14.76
C GLY A 48 21.81 18.13 14.06
N GLY A 49 20.76 18.65 14.69
CA GLY A 49 19.46 18.88 14.06
C GLY A 49 19.32 20.28 13.45
N VAL A 50 18.80 20.35 12.22
CA VAL A 50 17.94 21.40 11.61
C VAL A 50 17.37 20.71 10.36
N GLY A 51 16.08 20.62 10.03
CA GLY A 51 14.97 21.53 10.23
C GLY A 51 14.50 22.04 8.86
N MET A 52 13.76 21.22 8.10
CA MET A 52 12.82 21.61 7.00
C MET A 52 12.24 20.35 6.32
N GLY A 53 11.11 19.87 6.83
CA GLY A 53 10.39 18.73 6.25
C GLY A 53 9.34 19.17 5.24
N MET A 54 9.70 19.27 3.96
CA MET A 54 8.74 19.28 2.85
C MET A 54 8.32 17.82 2.60
N SER A 55 7.20 17.38 3.18
CA SER A 55 6.58 16.08 2.83
C SER A 55 5.84 16.20 1.50
N ILE A 56 6.59 16.11 0.41
CA ILE A 56 6.08 15.79 -0.92
C ILE A 56 5.77 14.29 -0.97
N ASN A 57 4.51 13.94 -1.19
CA ASN A 57 4.07 12.58 -1.47
C ASN A 57 4.62 12.18 -2.86
N PRO A 58 5.56 11.22 -3.01
CA PRO A 58 6.32 11.05 -4.25
C PRO A 58 5.59 10.38 -5.43
N TRP A 59 4.26 10.24 -5.41
CA TRP A 59 3.57 9.38 -6.39
C TRP A 59 2.32 10.01 -7.03
N LEU A 60 2.29 11.34 -7.13
CA LEU A 60 1.46 12.02 -8.12
C LEU A 60 2.24 11.99 -9.44
N LEU A 61 1.78 11.18 -10.40
CA LEU A 61 2.36 11.06 -11.73
C LEU A 61 2.48 12.45 -12.40
N PRO A 62 3.62 12.82 -12.99
CA PRO A 62 3.63 13.83 -14.04
C PRO A 62 3.36 13.12 -15.37
N GLY A 63 2.11 13.17 -15.81
CA GLY A 63 1.73 12.84 -17.18
C GLY A 63 1.01 14.04 -17.79
N GLN A 64 1.68 14.74 -18.71
CA GLN A 64 1.14 15.32 -19.95
C GLN A 64 2.06 16.44 -20.45
N GLY A 65 2.88 16.12 -21.46
CA GLY A 65 3.50 17.12 -22.31
C GLY A 65 2.46 17.65 -23.29
N ALA A 66 1.98 18.87 -23.05
CA ALA A 66 1.24 19.65 -24.02
C ALA A 66 2.16 20.75 -24.58
N VAL A 67 2.06 20.93 -25.90
CA VAL A 67 2.74 21.84 -26.83
C VAL A 67 3.15 23.24 -26.31
N PRO A 68 4.26 23.84 -26.78
CA PRO A 68 4.53 25.25 -26.55
C PRO A 68 3.94 26.12 -27.66
N VAL A 69 3.15 27.13 -27.27
CA VAL A 69 2.86 28.31 -28.08
C VAL A 69 3.83 29.42 -27.66
N SER A 70 4.41 30.09 -28.66
CA SER A 70 5.31 31.24 -28.53
C SER A 70 4.56 32.46 -27.99
N THR A 71 5.22 33.32 -27.20
CA THR A 71 5.30 34.80 -27.40
C THR A 71 6.25 35.44 -26.36
N GLY A 72 7.31 36.09 -26.84
CA GLY A 72 7.71 37.48 -26.52
C GLY A 72 8.12 37.92 -25.11
N ASP A 73 9.41 38.28 -25.02
CA ASP A 73 9.94 39.60 -24.61
C ASP A 73 10.71 39.81 -23.27
N HIS A 74 11.93 40.33 -23.48
CA HIS A 74 12.64 41.40 -22.76
C HIS A 74 13.49 41.18 -21.47
N LEU A 75 14.81 41.16 -21.72
CA LEU A 75 15.95 41.86 -21.06
C LEU A 75 16.36 41.62 -19.59
N ASP A 76 17.58 41.08 -19.40
CA ASP A 76 18.84 41.83 -19.12
C ASP A 76 19.81 41.18 -18.11
N ALA A 77 21.06 41.10 -18.56
CA ALA A 77 22.39 40.98 -17.94
C ALA A 77 22.62 40.48 -16.49
N ARG A 78 23.53 39.50 -16.32
CA ARG A 78 24.99 39.69 -16.06
C ARG A 78 25.66 38.37 -15.63
N ARG A 79 26.74 37.98 -16.34
CA ARG A 79 27.80 37.02 -15.94
C ARG A 79 28.91 37.81 -15.21
N PRO A 80 29.63 37.24 -14.22
CA PRO A 80 30.82 36.46 -14.54
C PRO A 80 31.06 35.24 -13.63
N GLU A 81 32.03 34.45 -14.08
CA GLU A 81 32.51 33.14 -13.67
C GLU A 81 33.46 33.04 -12.44
N ASP A 82 33.65 31.78 -12.01
CA ASP A 82 34.76 31.16 -11.24
C ASP A 82 34.66 30.96 -9.71
N GLY A 83 34.76 29.68 -9.30
CA GLY A 83 34.86 29.27 -7.89
C GLY A 83 34.63 27.78 -7.63
N GLN A 84 35.44 26.92 -8.24
CA GLN A 84 35.50 25.46 -8.03
C GLN A 84 35.73 25.06 -6.56
N LEU A 85 34.88 24.22 -5.96
CA LEU A 85 35.29 23.29 -4.90
C LEU A 85 34.51 21.97 -4.97
N ASN A 86 35.28 20.89 -5.16
CA ASN A 86 34.88 19.49 -5.18
C ASN A 86 34.12 19.08 -3.92
N GLY A 87 32.86 18.69 -4.08
CA GLY A 87 32.16 17.80 -3.15
C GLY A 87 32.11 16.41 -3.77
N HIS A 88 32.97 15.50 -3.33
CA HIS A 88 32.87 14.09 -3.66
C HIS A 88 31.50 13.60 -3.21
N LYS A 89 30.60 13.41 -4.19
CA LYS A 89 29.34 12.70 -4.02
C LYS A 89 29.72 11.25 -3.73
N THR A 90 29.72 10.88 -2.45
CA THR A 90 29.81 9.49 -2.03
C THR A 90 28.58 8.79 -2.62
N GLU A 91 28.75 8.20 -3.79
CA GLU A 91 27.89 7.14 -4.31
C GLU A 91 27.99 5.99 -3.32
N SER A 92 27.19 6.08 -2.26
CA SER A 92 26.84 4.94 -1.43
C SER A 92 26.21 3.94 -2.37
N ALA A 93 26.93 2.85 -2.65
CA ALA A 93 26.50 1.74 -3.48
C ALA A 93 25.11 1.28 -3.00
N MET A 94 24.09 1.75 -3.73
CA MET A 94 22.74 1.25 -3.61
C MET A 94 22.77 -0.10 -4.29
N GLU A 95 22.82 -1.18 -3.49
CA GLU A 95 22.52 -2.53 -3.96
C GLU A 95 21.32 -2.44 -4.91
N PRO A 96 21.46 -2.85 -6.18
CA PRO A 96 20.37 -2.68 -7.14
C PRO A 96 19.17 -3.44 -6.61
N ALA A 97 18.08 -2.72 -6.35
CA ALA A 97 16.80 -3.33 -6.03
C ALA A 97 16.56 -4.42 -7.08
N VAL A 98 16.47 -5.67 -6.65
CA VAL A 98 16.34 -6.81 -7.55
C VAL A 98 14.99 -6.69 -8.25
N VAL A 99 14.99 -6.05 -9.42
CA VAL A 99 13.79 -5.90 -10.24
C VAL A 99 13.49 -7.27 -10.85
N LEU A 100 12.40 -7.89 -10.42
CA LEU A 100 11.93 -9.14 -11.00
C LEU A 100 11.55 -8.91 -12.47
N PRO A 101 11.86 -9.84 -13.38
CA PRO A 101 11.40 -9.75 -14.76
C PRO A 101 9.87 -9.83 -14.83
N GLU A 102 9.27 -9.17 -15.83
CA GLU A 102 7.81 -9.12 -16.01
C GLU A 102 7.16 -10.50 -16.09
N SER A 103 7.87 -11.50 -16.64
CA SER A 103 7.43 -12.90 -16.71
C SER A 103 7.22 -13.58 -15.35
N LYS A 104 7.60 -12.91 -14.25
CA LYS A 104 7.40 -13.37 -12.88
C LYS A 104 6.51 -12.44 -12.06
N TRP A 105 5.93 -11.41 -12.68
CA TRP A 105 5.09 -10.45 -11.97
C TRP A 105 3.76 -11.09 -11.57
N VAL A 106 3.42 -10.92 -10.30
CA VAL A 106 2.21 -11.51 -9.71
C VAL A 106 1.29 -10.44 -9.12
N THR A 107 1.78 -9.20 -9.00
CA THR A 107 1.02 -8.07 -8.48
C THR A 107 0.34 -7.32 -9.61
N VAL A 108 -0.98 -7.16 -9.49
CA VAL A 108 -1.80 -6.34 -10.39
C VAL A 108 -2.42 -5.17 -9.65
N MET A 109 -2.60 -4.07 -10.37
CA MET A 109 -3.31 -2.88 -9.94
C MET A 109 -4.62 -2.77 -10.71
N LEU A 110 -5.74 -2.94 -10.01
CA LEU A 110 -7.05 -2.62 -10.56
C LEU A 110 -7.25 -1.12 -10.46
N ARG A 111 -7.67 -0.48 -11.55
CA ARG A 111 -7.96 0.95 -11.64
C ARG A 111 -9.39 1.16 -12.10
N ASN A 112 -9.88 2.38 -11.89
CA ASN A 112 -11.25 2.79 -12.18
C ASN A 112 -12.31 1.96 -11.42
N LEU A 113 -12.01 1.54 -10.19
CA LEU A 113 -13.04 0.96 -9.33
C LEU A 113 -14.07 2.04 -8.94
N PRO A 114 -15.35 1.66 -8.75
CA PRO A 114 -16.33 2.53 -8.10
C PRO A 114 -15.83 3.00 -6.73
N ASN A 115 -16.14 4.24 -6.35
CA ASN A 115 -15.66 4.80 -5.08
C ASN A 115 -16.31 4.13 -3.86
N ASP A 116 -17.52 3.61 -4.06
CA ASP A 116 -18.31 2.93 -3.02
C ASP A 116 -17.93 1.46 -2.87
N TYR A 117 -16.96 0.96 -3.65
CA TYR A 117 -16.46 -0.40 -3.48
C TYR A 117 -15.62 -0.48 -2.20
N SER A 118 -16.00 -1.41 -1.34
CA SER A 118 -15.19 -1.80 -0.21
C SER A 118 -14.09 -2.78 -0.62
N ARG A 119 -13.08 -2.95 0.25
CA ARG A 119 -12.07 -3.99 0.08
C ARG A 119 -12.70 -5.39 0.00
N ASP A 120 -13.74 -5.66 0.79
CA ASP A 120 -14.43 -6.95 0.77
C ASP A 120 -15.24 -7.13 -0.54
N ASP A 121 -15.77 -6.06 -1.15
CA ASP A 121 -16.39 -6.13 -2.48
C ASP A 121 -15.40 -6.49 -3.59
N VAL A 122 -14.14 -6.06 -3.47
CA VAL A 122 -13.08 -6.48 -4.41
C VAL A 122 -12.78 -7.98 -4.23
N VAL A 123 -12.74 -8.46 -3.00
CA VAL A 123 -12.55 -9.89 -2.71
C VAL A 123 -13.69 -10.72 -3.30
N ASP A 124 -14.93 -10.28 -3.12
CA ASP A 124 -16.10 -10.93 -3.69
C ASP A 124 -16.09 -10.90 -5.23
N LEU A 125 -15.68 -9.79 -5.83
CA LEU A 125 -15.51 -9.67 -7.28
C LEU A 125 -14.52 -10.73 -7.78
N LEU A 126 -13.34 -10.84 -7.17
CA LEU A 126 -12.35 -11.86 -7.54
C LEU A 126 -12.89 -13.28 -7.38
N ASN A 127 -13.59 -13.54 -6.28
CA ASN A 127 -14.20 -14.86 -6.02
C ASN A 127 -15.26 -15.20 -7.08
N SER A 128 -16.15 -14.25 -7.42
CA SER A 128 -17.18 -14.43 -8.46
C SER A 128 -16.61 -14.68 -9.86
N GLN A 129 -15.41 -14.17 -10.14
CA GLN A 129 -14.71 -14.38 -11.42
C GLN A 129 -13.90 -15.69 -11.46
N GLY A 130 -13.96 -16.49 -10.40
CA GLY A 130 -13.31 -17.81 -10.30
C GLY A 130 -11.87 -17.76 -9.79
N PHE A 131 -11.48 -16.71 -9.07
CA PHE A 131 -10.14 -16.56 -8.49
C PHE A 131 -10.08 -16.94 -7.00
N LEU A 132 -11.04 -17.72 -6.51
CA LEU A 132 -11.05 -18.19 -5.12
C LEU A 132 -9.73 -18.91 -4.79
N SER A 133 -9.07 -18.48 -3.71
CA SER A 133 -7.77 -19.02 -3.25
C SER A 133 -6.60 -18.82 -4.22
N ARG A 134 -6.73 -17.99 -5.27
CA ARG A 134 -5.66 -17.70 -6.24
C ARG A 134 -4.94 -16.37 -5.97
N PHE A 135 -5.25 -15.70 -4.87
CA PHE A 135 -4.61 -14.48 -4.40
C PHE A 135 -4.25 -14.59 -2.92
N ASP A 136 -3.20 -13.88 -2.52
CA ASP A 136 -2.65 -13.92 -1.16
C ASP A 136 -2.58 -12.52 -0.49
N PHE A 137 -2.78 -11.44 -1.24
CA PHE A 137 -2.84 -10.08 -0.71
C PHE A 137 -3.87 -9.23 -1.46
N VAL A 138 -4.65 -8.44 -0.72
CA VAL A 138 -5.58 -7.45 -1.28
C VAL A 138 -5.52 -6.17 -0.44
N TYR A 139 -5.38 -5.03 -1.11
CA TYR A 139 -5.43 -3.72 -0.47
C TYR A 139 -6.13 -2.68 -1.33
N LEU A 140 -7.14 -2.03 -0.77
CA LEU A 140 -7.86 -0.91 -1.37
C LEU A 140 -7.62 0.34 -0.49
N PRO A 141 -6.81 1.30 -0.95
CA PRO A 141 -6.62 2.56 -0.25
C PRO A 141 -7.91 3.38 -0.20
N ILE A 142 -8.25 3.89 0.98
CA ILE A 142 -9.46 4.66 1.24
C ILE A 142 -9.09 6.05 1.73
N ASP A 143 -9.84 7.05 1.28
CA ASP A 143 -9.81 8.38 1.87
C ASP A 143 -10.57 8.36 3.20
N PHE A 144 -9.85 8.33 4.32
CA PHE A 144 -10.42 8.32 5.67
C PHE A 144 -11.36 9.49 5.96
N LYS A 145 -11.29 10.59 5.20
CA LYS A 145 -12.18 11.74 5.42
C LYS A 145 -13.59 11.45 4.94
N ASN A 146 -13.71 10.89 3.75
CA ASN A 146 -14.98 10.67 3.07
C ASN A 146 -15.41 9.19 3.12
N SER A 147 -14.55 8.32 3.66
CA SER A 147 -14.73 6.86 3.68
C SER A 147 -15.00 6.26 2.30
N VAL A 148 -14.39 6.85 1.26
CA VAL A 148 -14.52 6.39 -0.13
C VAL A 148 -13.20 5.84 -0.63
N GLY A 149 -13.27 4.80 -1.48
CA GLY A 149 -12.10 4.26 -2.16
C GLY A 149 -11.46 5.29 -3.09
N LEU A 150 -10.12 5.24 -3.22
CA LEU A 150 -9.39 6.08 -4.17
C LEU A 150 -9.55 5.64 -5.64
N GLY A 151 -10.37 4.63 -5.91
CA GLY A 151 -10.65 4.12 -7.25
C GLY A 151 -9.60 3.16 -7.80
N TYR A 152 -8.70 2.65 -6.95
CA TYR A 152 -7.74 1.61 -7.31
C TYR A 152 -7.50 0.63 -6.17
N ALA A 153 -7.08 -0.58 -6.50
CA ALA A 153 -6.73 -1.63 -5.55
C ALA A 153 -5.49 -2.39 -6.01
N PHE A 154 -4.69 -2.85 -5.06
CA PHE A 154 -3.55 -3.74 -5.29
C PHE A 154 -3.91 -5.16 -4.90
N ILE A 155 -3.57 -6.09 -5.77
CA ILE A 155 -3.82 -7.52 -5.56
C ILE A 155 -2.54 -8.27 -5.90
N ASN A 156 -2.08 -9.12 -4.99
CA ASN A 156 -1.03 -10.08 -5.28
C ASN A 156 -1.66 -11.45 -5.54
N MET A 157 -1.33 -12.01 -6.70
CA MET A 157 -1.77 -13.34 -7.11
C MET A 157 -0.76 -14.39 -6.65
N VAL A 158 -1.23 -15.63 -6.48
CA VAL A 158 -0.37 -16.75 -6.07
C VAL A 158 0.58 -17.16 -7.21
N SER A 159 0.13 -17.06 -8.46
CA SER A 159 0.96 -17.36 -9.64
C SER A 159 0.88 -16.29 -10.73
N HIS A 160 1.90 -16.25 -11.59
CA HIS A 160 1.95 -15.33 -12.74
C HIS A 160 0.82 -15.59 -13.73
N GLU A 161 0.45 -16.86 -13.93
CA GLU A 161 -0.66 -17.24 -14.80
C GLU A 161 -1.99 -16.69 -14.28
N ASP A 162 -2.21 -16.76 -12.97
CA ASP A 162 -3.41 -16.18 -12.35
C ASP A 162 -3.48 -14.66 -12.58
N ALA A 163 -2.33 -13.96 -12.48
CA ALA A 163 -2.24 -12.52 -12.72
C ALA A 163 -2.56 -12.15 -14.18
N LEU A 164 -2.09 -12.94 -15.14
CA LEU A 164 -2.45 -12.78 -16.55
C LEU A 164 -3.94 -13.00 -16.78
N GLN A 165 -4.53 -14.05 -16.19
CA GLN A 165 -5.95 -14.33 -16.30
C GLN A 165 -6.80 -13.21 -15.68
N VAL A 166 -6.37 -12.63 -14.55
CA VAL A 166 -7.03 -11.46 -13.95
C VAL A 166 -6.97 -10.27 -14.89
N LYS A 167 -5.80 -10.00 -15.48
CA LYS A 167 -5.64 -8.90 -16.44
C LYS A 167 -6.54 -9.06 -17.65
N GLU A 168 -6.65 -10.26 -18.20
CA GLU A 168 -7.51 -10.56 -19.34
C GLU A 168 -9.01 -10.45 -18.99
N LYS A 169 -9.45 -11.06 -17.89
CA LYS A 169 -10.87 -11.09 -17.51
C LYS A 169 -11.41 -9.77 -16.97
N LEU A 170 -10.62 -9.07 -16.16
CA LEU A 170 -11.07 -7.85 -15.50
C LEU A 170 -10.78 -6.59 -16.33
N SER A 171 -9.95 -6.65 -17.36
CA SER A 171 -9.78 -5.50 -18.26
C SER A 171 -11.05 -5.27 -19.07
N GLY A 172 -11.63 -4.07 -18.96
CA GLY A 172 -12.90 -3.75 -19.59
C GLY A 172 -14.14 -4.13 -18.77
N PHE A 173 -13.96 -4.64 -17.55
CA PHE A 173 -15.08 -5.05 -16.70
C PHE A 173 -15.96 -3.85 -16.30
N LYS A 174 -17.28 -4.04 -16.37
CA LYS A 174 -18.29 -3.00 -16.11
C LYS A 174 -19.49 -3.48 -15.29
N GLU A 175 -19.54 -4.77 -14.96
CA GLU A 175 -20.66 -5.41 -14.26
C GLU A 175 -20.49 -5.28 -12.75
N TRP A 176 -20.46 -4.04 -12.28
CA TRP A 176 -20.28 -3.73 -10.88
C TRP A 176 -21.51 -4.11 -10.04
N LYS A 177 -21.29 -4.46 -8.77
CA LYS A 177 -22.38 -4.62 -7.79
C LYS A 177 -23.13 -3.31 -7.55
N VAL A 178 -22.47 -2.18 -7.76
CA VAL A 178 -23.02 -0.83 -7.57
C VAL A 178 -23.29 -0.17 -8.93
N ALA A 179 -24.26 0.74 -9.00
CA ALA A 179 -24.52 1.47 -10.23
C ALA A 179 -23.34 2.40 -10.57
N SER A 180 -22.49 1.99 -11.51
CA SER A 180 -21.35 2.79 -11.97
C SER A 180 -21.14 2.65 -13.48
N GLN A 181 -20.80 3.75 -14.14
CA GLN A 181 -20.41 3.79 -15.55
C GLN A 181 -18.90 3.58 -15.75
N LYS A 182 -18.15 3.38 -14.66
CA LYS A 182 -16.71 3.16 -14.74
C LYS A 182 -16.41 1.84 -15.44
N VAL A 183 -15.26 1.79 -16.10
CA VAL A 183 -14.75 0.57 -16.75
C VAL A 183 -13.43 0.22 -16.10
N CYS A 184 -13.31 -1.00 -15.60
CA CYS A 184 -12.13 -1.50 -14.92
C CYS A 184 -10.95 -1.54 -15.89
N GLU A 185 -9.82 -1.04 -15.43
CA GLU A 185 -8.55 -1.17 -16.13
C GLU A 185 -7.60 -1.95 -15.23
N VAL A 186 -6.87 -2.91 -15.81
CA VAL A 186 -5.89 -3.71 -15.06
C VAL A 186 -4.51 -3.40 -15.57
N ALA A 187 -3.67 -2.87 -14.69
CA ALA A 187 -2.27 -2.61 -14.95
C ALA A 187 -1.40 -3.51 -14.06
N TRP A 188 -0.13 -3.67 -14.43
CA TRP A 188 0.84 -4.28 -13.53
C TRP A 188 1.10 -3.35 -12.33
N GLY A 189 1.33 -3.94 -11.15
CA GLY A 189 1.87 -3.21 -10.02
C GLY A 189 3.29 -2.68 -10.31
N ASN A 190 3.71 -1.66 -9.59
CA ASN A 190 5.06 -1.11 -9.76
C ASN A 190 6.12 -2.21 -9.56
N PRO A 191 7.26 -2.16 -10.28
CA PRO A 191 8.29 -3.21 -10.18
C PRO A 191 8.79 -3.45 -8.74
N GLU A 192 8.87 -2.38 -7.94
CA GLU A 192 9.27 -2.43 -6.51
C GLU A 192 8.23 -3.06 -5.58
N GLN A 193 6.99 -3.22 -6.05
CA GLN A 193 5.86 -3.76 -5.28
C GLN A 193 5.50 -5.19 -5.72
N GLN A 194 6.31 -5.80 -6.59
CA GLN A 194 6.04 -7.15 -7.08
C GLN A 194 6.28 -8.18 -5.97
N GLY A 195 5.31 -9.07 -5.77
CA GLY A 195 5.37 -10.17 -4.82
C GLY A 195 4.82 -9.85 -3.42
N LEU A 196 4.46 -10.92 -2.70
CA LEU A 196 3.86 -10.85 -1.37
C LEU A 196 4.77 -10.20 -0.33
N GLU A 197 6.06 -10.56 -0.31
CA GLU A 197 7.04 -10.05 0.65
C GLU A 197 7.20 -8.52 0.56
N SER A 198 7.21 -8.00 -0.67
CA SER A 198 7.26 -6.55 -0.94
C SER A 198 6.08 -5.83 -0.32
N HIS A 199 4.87 -6.38 -0.43
CA HIS A 199 3.67 -5.82 0.22
C HIS A 199 3.75 -5.92 1.74
N ILE A 200 4.14 -7.08 2.27
CA ILE A 200 4.28 -7.28 3.71
C ILE A 200 5.26 -6.25 4.28
N SER A 201 6.46 -6.17 3.73
CA SER A 201 7.50 -5.21 4.16
C SER A 201 6.99 -3.76 4.12
N ARG A 202 6.30 -3.39 3.04
CA ARG A 202 5.73 -2.04 2.85
C ARG A 202 4.68 -1.67 3.89
N TYR A 203 3.74 -2.57 4.17
CA TYR A 203 2.60 -2.26 5.02
C TYR A 203 2.82 -2.57 6.49
N ARG A 204 3.72 -3.50 6.84
CA ARG A 204 3.99 -3.94 8.23
C ARG A 204 4.23 -2.80 9.21
N ASN A 205 5.03 -1.81 8.80
CA ASN A 205 5.39 -0.66 9.63
C ASN A 205 4.69 0.63 9.17
N SER A 206 3.71 0.52 8.28
CA SER A 206 2.97 1.66 7.75
C SER A 206 1.93 2.17 8.75
N PRO A 207 1.65 3.49 8.80
CA PRO A 207 0.60 4.05 9.63
C PRO A 207 -0.78 3.40 9.45
N VAL A 208 -1.06 2.84 8.27
CA VAL A 208 -2.34 2.15 7.99
C VAL A 208 -2.59 0.97 8.95
N MET A 209 -1.52 0.36 9.48
CA MET A 209 -1.63 -0.76 10.43
C MET A 209 -1.82 -0.31 11.88
N HIS A 210 -1.92 0.99 12.17
CA HIS A 210 -2.12 1.51 13.52
C HIS A 210 -3.53 1.17 14.05
N ASN A 211 -3.66 0.94 15.36
CA ASN A 211 -4.93 0.54 16.02
C ASN A 211 -6.09 1.54 15.85
N SER A 212 -5.80 2.80 15.51
CA SER A 212 -6.82 3.82 15.24
C SER A 212 -7.48 3.66 13.87
N VAL A 213 -6.94 2.81 13.00
CA VAL A 213 -7.48 2.53 11.68
C VAL A 213 -8.42 1.32 11.78
N PRO A 214 -9.68 1.45 11.33
CA PRO A 214 -10.60 0.33 11.21
C PRO A 214 -10.01 -0.85 10.42
N GLU A 215 -10.37 -2.08 10.80
CA GLU A 215 -9.91 -3.31 10.15
C GLU A 215 -10.21 -3.32 8.65
N GLU A 216 -11.37 -2.80 8.26
CA GLU A 216 -11.87 -2.68 6.88
C GLU A 216 -10.93 -1.90 5.94
N PHE A 217 -10.14 -0.98 6.49
CA PHE A 217 -9.22 -0.13 5.72
C PHE A 217 -7.78 -0.66 5.67
N LYS A 218 -7.50 -1.76 6.38
CA LYS A 218 -6.19 -2.40 6.40
C LYS A 218 -6.01 -3.32 5.20
N PRO A 219 -4.78 -3.61 4.76
CA PRO A 219 -4.53 -4.69 3.82
C PRO A 219 -4.98 -6.04 4.40
N LEU A 220 -5.49 -6.92 3.54
CA LEU A 220 -5.77 -8.31 3.87
C LEU A 220 -4.69 -9.22 3.31
N LEU A 221 -4.33 -10.22 4.11
CA LEU A 221 -3.54 -11.36 3.67
C LEU A 221 -4.44 -12.60 3.61
N PHE A 222 -4.12 -13.48 2.67
CA PHE A 222 -4.79 -14.75 2.49
C PHE A 222 -3.76 -15.88 2.39
N ALA A 223 -4.07 -17.01 2.99
CA ALA A 223 -3.35 -18.26 2.80
C ALA A 223 -4.37 -19.34 2.42
N ASN A 224 -4.22 -19.92 1.22
CA ASN A 224 -5.14 -20.93 0.69
C ASN A 224 -6.62 -20.48 0.73
N GLY A 225 -6.89 -19.21 0.38
CA GLY A 225 -8.23 -18.63 0.38
C GLY A 225 -8.79 -18.23 1.75
N VAL A 226 -8.05 -18.48 2.84
CA VAL A 226 -8.46 -18.11 4.20
C VAL A 226 -7.76 -16.82 4.61
N LYS A 227 -8.51 -15.86 5.16
CA LYS A 227 -7.97 -14.61 5.71
C LYS A 227 -6.98 -14.93 6.85
N VAL A 228 -5.75 -14.45 6.73
CA VAL A 228 -4.71 -14.58 7.77
C VAL A 228 -4.34 -13.22 8.35
N PRO A 229 -4.02 -13.14 9.65
CA PRO A 229 -3.60 -11.88 10.26
C PRO A 229 -2.27 -11.42 9.67
N PHE A 230 -2.10 -10.09 9.62
CA PHE A 230 -0.84 -9.50 9.20
C PHE A 230 0.28 -9.85 10.20
N PRO A 231 1.52 -10.12 9.75
CA PRO A 231 2.64 -10.37 10.66
C PRO A 231 2.85 -9.20 11.61
N GLU A 232 3.18 -9.51 12.86
CA GLU A 232 3.32 -8.50 13.92
C GLU A 232 4.31 -7.40 13.53
N PRO A 233 4.00 -6.11 13.75
CA PRO A 233 4.89 -5.02 13.38
C PRO A 233 6.27 -5.17 14.02
N THR A 234 7.36 -5.02 13.24
CA THR A 234 8.71 -4.96 13.81
C THR A 234 8.99 -3.63 14.50
N LYS A 235 8.22 -2.59 14.18
CA LYS A 235 8.28 -1.26 14.78
C LYS A 235 6.86 -0.78 15.06
N ALA A 236 6.65 -0.06 16.16
CA ALA A 236 5.35 0.53 16.45
C ALA A 236 4.97 1.53 15.33
N PRO A 237 3.91 1.28 14.55
CA PRO A 237 3.54 2.16 13.45
C PRO A 237 3.11 3.51 14.00
N ARG A 238 3.55 4.60 13.37
CA ARG A 238 3.11 5.95 13.79
C ARG A 238 1.63 6.12 13.50
N ARG A 239 0.93 6.88 14.35
CA ARG A 239 -0.46 7.30 14.11
C ARG A 239 -0.58 7.95 12.72
N PRO A 240 -1.53 7.54 11.86
CA PRO A 240 -1.81 8.23 10.62
C PRO A 240 -2.00 9.73 10.85
N ARG A 241 -1.31 10.55 10.06
CA ARG A 241 -1.51 11.99 10.05
C ARG A 241 -2.86 12.29 9.41
N MET A 242 -3.91 12.35 10.22
CA MET A 242 -5.20 12.90 9.82
C MET A 242 -5.00 14.41 9.59
N LYS A 243 -5.09 14.88 8.33
CA LYS A 243 -5.03 16.32 8.04
C LYS A 243 -6.23 17.00 8.71
N LYS A 244 -5.97 17.81 9.74
CA LYS A 244 -7.01 18.63 10.39
C LYS A 244 -7.51 19.66 9.39
N HIS A 245 -8.82 19.77 9.19
CA HIS A 245 -9.39 20.88 8.43
C HIS A 245 -9.21 22.18 9.22
N ALA A 246 -8.76 23.23 8.53
CA ALA A 246 -9.05 24.59 8.95
C ALA A 246 -10.58 24.73 9.03
N ARG A 247 -11.08 25.16 10.19
CA ARG A 247 -12.52 25.35 10.42
C ARG A 247 -13.03 26.40 9.43
N ILE A 248 -13.75 25.96 8.39
CA ILE A 248 -14.64 26.84 7.63
C ILE A 248 -15.80 27.13 8.58
N GLY A 249 -15.90 28.36 9.05
CA GLY A 249 -16.88 28.78 10.04
C GLY A 249 -18.30 28.57 9.52
N CYS A 250 -19.07 27.69 10.18
CA CYS A 250 -20.52 27.74 10.11
C CYS A 250 -20.98 29.04 10.77
N ARG A 251 -21.47 29.97 9.95
CA ARG A 251 -22.28 31.10 10.42
C ARG A 251 -23.67 30.53 10.67
N SER A 252 -24.10 30.49 11.93
CA SER A 252 -25.45 30.06 12.32
C SER A 252 -26.49 30.94 11.62
N PRO A 253 -27.59 30.37 11.09
CA PRO A 253 -28.75 31.16 10.70
C PRO A 253 -29.48 31.65 11.96
N GLU A 254 -29.68 32.97 12.04
CA GLU A 254 -30.56 33.63 13.02
C GLU A 254 -31.98 33.06 12.91
N ALA A 255 -32.53 32.65 14.06
CA ALA A 255 -33.92 32.26 14.19
C ALA A 255 -34.79 33.51 14.16
N SER A 256 -35.73 33.58 13.22
CA SER A 256 -36.84 34.53 13.24
C SER A 256 -37.89 34.04 14.25
N GLU A 257 -38.13 34.83 15.28
CA GLU A 257 -39.22 34.67 16.24
C GLU A 257 -40.55 35.05 15.54
N GLU A 258 -41.47 34.10 15.41
CA GLU A 258 -42.89 34.35 15.19
C GLU A 258 -43.56 34.47 16.58
N GLU A 259 -43.91 35.69 16.97
CA GLU A 259 -44.81 35.95 18.09
C GLU A 259 -46.26 35.72 17.63
N ASP A 260 -46.86 34.65 18.14
CA ASP A 260 -48.30 34.46 18.17
C ASP A 260 -48.77 34.61 19.64
N GLU A 261 -49.96 35.17 19.82
CA GLU A 261 -50.72 35.30 21.08
C GLU A 261 -50.46 36.55 21.96
N ARG A 262 -51.18 37.66 21.70
CA ARG A 262 -52.43 38.02 22.43
C ARG A 262 -53.10 39.32 21.95
#